data_AF-A0A7Y3H4U7-F1
#
_entry.id   AF-A0A7Y3H4U7-F1
#
_cell.length_a   1.000
_cell.length_b   1.000
_cell.length_c   1.000
_cell.angle_alpha   90.00
_cell.angle_beta   90.00
_cell.angle_gamma   90.00
#
_symmetry.space_group_name_H-M   'P 1'
#
loop_
_entity.id
_entity.type
_entity.pdbx_description
1 polymer ?
#
loop_
_entity_poly.entity_id
_entity_poly.type
_entity_poly.pdbx_seq_one_letter_code
_entity_poly.pdbx_strand_id
1 'polypeptide(L)'
;MKKLRYRDKLKYAEEAMGLIDNGESLKEFKTKMKNLGYINSQIDKILKSAKTQIYDKYGPKVNQYLLATSLDQHLDEFENLSDEDFEAIQKREYERIISKSKATVSRLTKEGKSKEYVINEVVNPYFNENDVDNHLETYHYYNSPVSGEEKNNYQVIGVGLILAGLGLFYLSYDMDVRKFRALIIVIIIFGIRNLIKSRSTKAAIKRMNDNKKRFWKENNQG
;
A
#
# COMPACT_ATOMS: atom_id res chain seq x y z
N MET A 1 -27.78 7.25 -25.05
CA MET A 1 -27.02 6.47 -24.04
C MET A 1 -27.50 6.88 -22.65
N LYS A 2 -27.90 5.92 -21.80
CA LYS A 2 -28.46 6.25 -20.47
C LYS A 2 -27.34 6.55 -19.48
N LYS A 3 -27.46 7.63 -18.69
CA LYS A 3 -26.53 7.95 -17.60
C LYS A 3 -26.88 7.10 -16.38
N LEU A 4 -25.95 6.27 -15.92
CA LEU A 4 -26.11 5.50 -14.68
C LEU A 4 -26.07 6.43 -13.47
N ARG A 5 -27.21 6.56 -12.77
CA ARG A 5 -27.29 7.30 -11.50
C ARG A 5 -26.83 6.40 -10.35
N TYR A 6 -26.37 7.01 -9.25
CA TYR A 6 -25.88 6.27 -8.09
C TYR A 6 -26.93 5.32 -7.49
N ARG A 7 -28.18 5.79 -7.33
CA ARG A 7 -29.30 4.99 -6.82
C ARG A 7 -29.60 3.79 -7.73
N ASP A 8 -29.60 4.00 -9.03
CA ASP A 8 -29.81 2.93 -10.02
C ASP A 8 -28.69 1.89 -9.93
N LYS A 9 -27.44 2.33 -9.77
CA LYS A 9 -26.28 1.44 -9.60
C LYS A 9 -26.44 0.54 -8.37
N LEU A 10 -26.90 1.07 -7.24
CA LEU A 10 -27.12 0.28 -6.03
C LEU A 10 -28.26 -0.72 -6.22
N LYS A 11 -29.39 -0.29 -6.77
CA LYS A 11 -30.53 -1.17 -7.05
C LYS A 11 -30.13 -2.34 -7.96
N TYR A 12 -29.42 -2.06 -9.05
CA TYR A 12 -28.98 -3.11 -9.96
C TYR A 12 -27.83 -3.96 -9.38
N ALA A 13 -27.06 -3.43 -8.42
CA ALA A 13 -26.06 -4.20 -7.70
C ALA A 13 -26.71 -5.20 -6.75
N GLU A 14 -27.77 -4.80 -6.05
CA GLU A 14 -28.60 -5.70 -5.23
C GLU A 14 -29.26 -6.79 -6.09
N GLU A 15 -29.79 -6.43 -7.26
CA GLU A 15 -30.35 -7.39 -8.22
C GLU A 15 -29.29 -8.38 -8.71
N ALA A 16 -28.09 -7.89 -9.08
CA ALA A 16 -26.98 -8.76 -9.48
C ALA A 16 -26.47 -9.64 -8.34
N MET A 17 -26.46 -9.11 -7.11
CA MET A 17 -26.09 -9.86 -5.91
C MET A 17 -27.09 -10.98 -5.66
N GLY A 18 -28.40 -10.73 -5.79
CA GLY A 18 -29.43 -11.75 -5.65
C GLY A 18 -29.27 -12.89 -6.67
N LEU A 19 -28.90 -12.58 -7.90
CA LEU A 19 -28.59 -13.60 -8.91
C LEU A 19 -27.36 -14.43 -8.52
N ILE A 20 -26.30 -13.78 -8.01
CA ILE A 20 -25.10 -14.49 -7.56
C ILE A 20 -25.41 -15.37 -6.35
N ASP A 21 -26.14 -14.84 -5.36
CA ASP A 21 -26.59 -15.57 -4.17
C ASP A 21 -27.54 -16.74 -4.49
N ASN A 22 -28.12 -16.80 -5.69
CA ASN A 22 -28.95 -17.92 -6.15
C ASN A 22 -28.20 -18.88 -7.08
N GLY A 23 -26.89 -18.69 -7.29
CA GLY A 23 -26.09 -19.47 -8.24
C GLY A 23 -26.47 -19.21 -9.71
N GLU A 24 -27.17 -18.12 -10.01
CA GLU A 24 -27.66 -17.81 -11.35
C GLU A 24 -26.58 -17.11 -12.21
N SER A 25 -26.62 -17.37 -13.52
CA SER A 25 -25.66 -16.77 -14.45
C SER A 25 -25.88 -15.27 -14.62
N LEU A 26 -24.84 -14.47 -14.35
CA LEU A 26 -24.81 -13.04 -14.66
C LEU A 26 -24.90 -12.70 -16.16
N LYS A 27 -24.89 -13.69 -17.06
CA LYS A 27 -25.01 -13.48 -18.52
C LYS A 27 -26.36 -12.86 -18.87
N GLU A 28 -27.43 -13.32 -18.23
CA GLU A 28 -28.78 -12.79 -18.46
C GLU A 28 -28.91 -11.37 -17.90
N PHE A 29 -28.34 -11.12 -16.72
CA PHE A 29 -28.24 -9.78 -16.14
C PHE A 29 -27.51 -8.80 -17.07
N LYS A 30 -26.35 -9.20 -17.60
CA LYS A 30 -25.59 -8.37 -18.56
C LYS A 30 -26.41 -8.06 -19.81
N THR A 31 -27.12 -9.06 -20.34
CA THR A 31 -28.00 -8.88 -21.51
C THR A 31 -29.15 -7.94 -21.20
N LYS A 32 -29.82 -8.10 -20.05
CA LYS A 32 -30.87 -7.22 -19.55
C LYS A 32 -30.38 -5.77 -19.43
N MET A 33 -29.21 -5.54 -18.84
CA MET A 33 -28.66 -4.19 -18.69
C MET A 33 -28.28 -3.55 -20.03
N LYS A 34 -27.78 -4.34 -21.00
CA LYS A 34 -27.57 -3.85 -22.38
C LYS A 34 -28.87 -3.45 -23.04
N ASN A 35 -29.93 -4.25 -22.90
CA ASN A 35 -31.26 -3.94 -23.44
C ASN A 35 -31.87 -2.68 -22.79
N LEU A 36 -31.53 -2.39 -21.53
CA LEU A 36 -31.89 -1.14 -20.84
C LEU A 36 -31.05 0.08 -21.27
N GLY A 37 -30.11 -0.09 -22.20
CA GLY A 37 -29.31 0.98 -22.80
C GLY A 37 -28.04 1.35 -22.02
N TYR A 38 -27.58 0.49 -21.11
CA TYR A 38 -26.31 0.66 -20.40
C TYR A 38 -25.14 0.08 -21.20
N ILE A 39 -24.01 0.80 -21.19
CA ILE A 39 -22.77 0.33 -21.82
C ILE A 39 -21.97 -0.59 -20.88
N ASN A 40 -21.07 -1.39 -21.44
CA ASN A 40 -20.24 -2.35 -20.69
C ASN A 40 -19.56 -1.71 -19.47
N SER A 41 -18.94 -0.53 -19.62
CA SER A 41 -18.26 0.14 -18.49
C SER A 41 -19.19 0.56 -17.34
N GLN A 42 -20.49 0.76 -17.61
CA GLN A 42 -21.49 1.00 -16.58
C GLN A 42 -21.95 -0.30 -15.93
N ILE A 43 -22.13 -1.36 -16.73
CA ILE A 43 -22.46 -2.70 -16.27
C ILE A 43 -21.35 -3.23 -15.33
N ASP A 44 -20.08 -3.05 -15.71
CA ASP A 44 -18.93 -3.45 -14.89
C ASP A 44 -18.90 -2.72 -13.54
N LYS A 45 -19.32 -1.44 -13.49
CA LYS A 45 -19.44 -0.68 -12.23
C LYS A 45 -20.56 -1.22 -11.33
N ILE A 46 -21.65 -1.70 -11.92
CA ILE A 46 -22.73 -2.35 -11.18
C ILE A 46 -22.23 -3.67 -10.61
N LEU A 47 -21.64 -4.52 -11.44
CA LEU A 47 -21.09 -5.82 -11.03
C LEU A 47 -19.99 -5.67 -9.96
N LYS A 48 -19.12 -4.67 -10.10
CA LYS A 48 -18.14 -4.34 -9.06
C LYS A 48 -18.81 -3.96 -7.74
N SER A 49 -19.91 -3.23 -7.79
CA SER A 49 -20.66 -2.86 -6.58
C SER A 49 -21.35 -4.08 -5.96
N ALA A 50 -21.88 -5.00 -6.78
CA ALA A 50 -22.44 -6.27 -6.31
C ALA A 50 -21.38 -7.14 -5.62
N LYS A 51 -20.19 -7.29 -6.23
CA LYS A 51 -19.05 -8.00 -5.59
C LYS A 51 -18.63 -7.37 -4.27
N THR A 52 -18.69 -6.03 -4.14
CA THR A 52 -18.45 -5.37 -2.85
C THR A 52 -19.51 -5.78 -1.82
N GLN A 53 -20.80 -5.81 -2.18
CA GLN A 53 -21.86 -6.21 -1.26
C GLN A 53 -21.75 -7.69 -0.83
N ILE A 54 -21.40 -8.58 -1.77
CA ILE A 54 -21.08 -9.98 -1.46
C ILE A 54 -19.96 -10.06 -0.43
N TYR A 55 -18.87 -9.33 -0.67
CA TYR A 55 -17.77 -9.29 0.28
C TYR A 55 -18.20 -8.74 1.65
N ASP A 56 -19.01 -7.68 1.69
CA ASP A 56 -19.51 -7.11 2.94
C ASP A 56 -20.39 -8.12 3.72
N LYS A 57 -21.11 -9.01 3.01
CA LYS A 57 -21.95 -10.07 3.57
C LYS A 57 -21.14 -11.25 4.09
N TYR A 58 -20.24 -11.80 3.27
CA TYR A 58 -19.55 -13.08 3.56
C TYR A 58 -18.13 -12.91 4.11
N GLY A 59 -17.43 -11.82 3.76
CA GLY A 59 -16.05 -11.55 4.19
C GLY A 59 -15.84 -11.63 5.71
N PRO A 60 -16.70 -11.02 6.54
CA PRO A 60 -16.59 -11.13 8.00
C PRO A 60 -16.69 -12.57 8.51
N LYS A 61 -17.58 -13.39 7.93
CA LYS A 61 -17.73 -14.81 8.32
C LYS A 61 -16.52 -15.63 7.91
N VAL A 62 -16.05 -15.45 6.67
CA VAL A 62 -14.82 -16.09 6.18
C VAL A 62 -13.64 -15.71 7.07
N ASN A 63 -13.49 -14.45 7.45
CA ASN A 63 -12.45 -14.00 8.39
C ASN A 63 -12.52 -14.74 9.73
N GLN A 64 -13.72 -14.82 10.31
CA GLN A 64 -13.97 -15.50 11.57
C GLN A 64 -13.59 -16.99 11.49
N TYR A 65 -14.05 -17.70 10.45
CA TYR A 65 -13.79 -19.13 10.30
C TYR A 65 -12.35 -19.45 9.89
N LEU A 66 -11.68 -18.58 9.13
CA LEU A 66 -10.25 -18.67 8.91
C LEU A 66 -9.51 -18.60 10.25
N LEU A 67 -9.74 -17.57 11.06
CA LEU A 67 -9.05 -17.39 12.34
C LEU A 67 -9.34 -18.51 13.35
N ALA A 68 -10.53 -19.12 13.27
CA ALA A 68 -10.92 -20.27 14.09
C ALA A 68 -10.45 -21.62 13.52
N THR A 69 -9.79 -21.65 12.35
CA THR A 69 -9.40 -22.88 11.63
C THR A 69 -10.57 -23.84 11.35
N SER A 70 -11.78 -23.28 11.16
CA SER A 70 -13.02 -24.04 11.00
C SER A 70 -13.73 -23.80 9.66
N LEU A 71 -13.08 -23.13 8.70
CA LEU A 71 -13.71 -22.77 7.42
C LEU A 71 -14.28 -23.98 6.67
N ASP A 72 -13.56 -25.11 6.67
CA ASP A 72 -14.00 -26.34 6.00
C ASP A 72 -15.26 -26.96 6.62
N GLN A 73 -15.56 -26.64 7.88
CA GLN A 73 -16.73 -27.14 8.61
C GLN A 73 -17.99 -26.30 8.35
N HIS A 74 -17.84 -25.12 7.75
CA HIS A 74 -18.91 -24.14 7.51
C HIS A 74 -19.07 -23.80 6.03
N LEU A 75 -18.65 -24.70 5.13
CA LEU A 75 -18.77 -24.50 3.68
C LEU A 75 -20.23 -24.40 3.21
N ASP A 76 -21.16 -25.02 3.93
CA ASP A 76 -22.60 -24.94 3.71
C ASP A 76 -23.12 -23.50 3.78
N GLU A 77 -22.54 -22.64 4.64
CA GLU A 77 -22.90 -21.23 4.70
C GLU A 77 -22.51 -20.40 3.46
N PHE A 78 -21.72 -21.00 2.57
CA PHE A 78 -21.21 -20.37 1.35
C PHE A 78 -21.65 -21.11 0.08
N GLU A 79 -22.59 -22.07 0.17
CA GLU A 79 -23.07 -22.89 -0.96
C GLU A 79 -23.60 -22.06 -2.15
N ASN A 80 -24.07 -20.85 -1.84
CA ASN A 80 -24.63 -19.89 -2.77
C ASN A 80 -23.58 -19.07 -3.52
N LEU A 81 -22.31 -19.17 -3.14
CA LEU A 81 -21.22 -18.51 -3.84
C LEU A 81 -20.68 -19.42 -4.94
N SER A 82 -20.31 -18.82 -6.06
CA SER A 82 -19.44 -19.51 -7.01
C SER A 82 -18.07 -19.77 -6.37
N ASP A 83 -17.43 -20.88 -6.76
CA ASP A 83 -16.07 -21.21 -6.31
C ASP A 83 -15.10 -20.02 -6.50
N GLU A 84 -15.18 -19.34 -7.66
CA GLU A 84 -14.35 -18.17 -7.97
C GLU A 84 -14.57 -17.01 -6.97
N ASP A 85 -15.83 -16.69 -6.66
CA ASP A 85 -16.13 -15.61 -5.72
C ASP A 85 -15.74 -16.00 -4.28
N PHE A 86 -15.95 -17.26 -3.89
CA PHE A 86 -15.54 -17.75 -2.57
C PHE A 86 -14.02 -17.73 -2.39
N GLU A 87 -13.25 -18.27 -3.34
CA GLU A 87 -11.78 -18.20 -3.35
C GLU A 87 -11.26 -16.76 -3.31
N ALA A 88 -11.91 -15.85 -4.07
CA ALA A 88 -11.53 -14.45 -4.05
C ALA A 88 -11.73 -13.80 -2.68
N ILE A 89 -12.81 -14.15 -1.95
CA ILE A 89 -13.06 -13.68 -0.59
C ILE A 89 -12.04 -14.27 0.39
N GLN A 90 -11.78 -15.58 0.32
CA GLN A 90 -10.78 -16.24 1.17
C GLN A 90 -9.41 -15.59 1.02
N LYS A 91 -8.93 -15.45 -0.21
CA LYS A 91 -7.63 -14.84 -0.50
C LYS A 91 -7.54 -13.43 0.07
N ARG A 92 -8.61 -12.64 -0.11
CA ARG A 92 -8.66 -11.26 0.37
C ARG A 92 -8.63 -11.17 1.90
N GLU A 93 -9.37 -12.04 2.58
CA GLU A 93 -9.37 -12.07 4.05
C GLU A 93 -8.05 -12.58 4.62
N TYR A 94 -7.42 -13.57 3.98
CA TYR A 94 -6.06 -14.01 4.30
C TYR A 94 -5.04 -12.85 4.20
N GLU A 95 -5.03 -12.13 3.08
CA GLU A 95 -4.15 -10.97 2.90
C GLU A 95 -4.42 -9.86 3.92
N ARG A 96 -5.71 -9.67 4.28
CA ARG A 96 -6.14 -8.69 5.28
C ARG A 96 -5.66 -9.07 6.68
N ILE A 97 -5.74 -10.35 7.07
CA ILE A 97 -5.23 -10.86 8.36
C ILE A 97 -3.74 -10.54 8.47
N ILE A 98 -2.93 -10.94 7.48
CA ILE A 98 -1.48 -10.69 7.46
C ILE A 98 -1.17 -9.20 7.53
N SER A 99 -1.85 -8.39 6.72
CA SER A 99 -1.64 -6.94 6.68
C SER A 99 -1.96 -6.28 8.03
N LYS A 100 -3.09 -6.67 8.64
CA LYS A 100 -3.49 -6.18 9.97
C LYS A 100 -2.49 -6.62 11.03
N SER A 101 -2.03 -7.87 11.02
CA SER A 101 -1.00 -8.37 11.94
C SER A 101 0.30 -7.57 11.82
N LYS A 102 0.83 -7.36 10.61
CA LYS A 102 2.04 -6.54 10.37
C LYS A 102 1.86 -5.10 10.85
N ALA A 103 0.68 -4.51 10.64
CA ALA A 103 0.38 -3.17 11.13
C ALA A 103 0.35 -3.12 12.66
N THR A 104 -0.21 -4.13 13.31
CA THR A 104 -0.23 -4.27 14.76
C THR A 104 1.18 -4.46 15.33
N VAL A 105 2.02 -5.32 14.75
CA VAL A 105 3.44 -5.46 15.16
C VAL A 105 4.12 -4.09 15.11
N SER A 106 4.01 -3.38 13.98
CA SER A 106 4.64 -2.07 13.80
C SER A 106 4.15 -1.04 14.83
N ARG A 107 2.84 -1.05 15.14
CA ARG A 107 2.23 -0.16 16.14
C ARG A 107 2.76 -0.47 17.54
N LEU A 108 2.69 -1.72 17.98
CA LEU A 108 3.12 -2.14 19.32
C LEU A 108 4.63 -1.95 19.53
N THR A 109 5.43 -2.20 18.50
CA THR A 109 6.88 -1.96 18.54
C THR A 109 7.19 -0.47 18.69
N LYS A 110 6.44 0.39 17.99
CA LYS A 110 6.55 1.85 18.14
C LYS A 110 6.14 2.32 19.54
N GLU A 111 5.16 1.66 20.16
CA GLU A 111 4.73 1.90 21.54
C GLU A 111 5.72 1.35 22.59
N GLY A 112 6.80 0.69 22.18
CA GLY A 112 7.82 0.15 23.09
C GLY A 112 7.38 -1.11 23.84
N LYS A 113 6.39 -1.85 23.32
CA LYS A 113 5.96 -3.13 23.90
C LYS A 113 7.05 -4.18 23.73
N SER A 114 7.13 -5.13 24.67
CA SER A 114 8.10 -6.23 24.59
C SER A 114 7.76 -7.20 23.46
N LYS A 115 8.76 -7.94 22.99
CA LYS A 115 8.61 -8.96 21.95
C LYS A 115 7.53 -9.98 22.33
N GLU A 116 7.54 -10.45 23.57
CA GLU A 116 6.60 -11.44 24.11
C GLU A 116 5.16 -10.89 24.09
N TYR A 117 4.97 -9.61 24.45
CA TYR A 117 3.67 -8.96 24.36
C TYR A 117 3.18 -8.90 22.90
N VAL A 118 4.06 -8.55 21.96
CA VAL A 118 3.72 -8.47 20.53
C VAL A 118 3.33 -9.84 19.98
N ILE A 119 4.08 -10.90 20.33
CA ILE A 119 3.78 -12.28 19.92
C ILE A 119 2.40 -12.68 20.44
N ASN A 120 2.13 -12.51 21.74
CA ASN A 120 0.87 -12.91 22.35
C ASN A 120 -0.35 -12.18 21.77
N GLU A 121 -0.17 -10.93 21.32
CA GLU A 121 -1.27 -10.10 20.78
C GLU A 121 -1.55 -10.38 19.29
N VAL A 122 -0.54 -10.82 18.52
CA VAL A 122 -0.61 -10.81 17.05
C VAL A 122 -0.63 -12.20 16.43
N VAL A 123 -0.07 -13.21 17.11
CA VAL A 123 0.01 -14.57 16.58
C VAL A 123 -1.37 -15.15 16.34
N ASN A 124 -1.54 -15.72 15.15
CA ASN A 124 -2.75 -16.39 14.71
C ASN A 124 -2.38 -17.48 13.68
N PRO A 125 -3.34 -18.32 13.23
CA PRO A 125 -3.04 -19.43 12.31
C PRO A 125 -2.32 -19.04 11.01
N TYR A 126 -2.43 -17.78 10.57
CA TYR A 126 -1.83 -17.27 9.32
C TYR A 126 -0.70 -16.26 9.55
N PHE A 127 -0.31 -16.03 10.80
CA PHE A 127 0.80 -15.14 11.14
C PHE A 127 1.44 -15.65 12.42
N ASN A 128 2.49 -16.45 12.26
CA ASN A 128 3.14 -17.15 13.37
C ASN A 128 4.25 -16.31 14.02
N GLU A 129 4.91 -16.88 15.04
CA GLU A 129 6.01 -16.21 15.74
C GLU A 129 7.19 -15.87 14.81
N ASN A 130 7.55 -16.75 13.87
CA ASN A 130 8.61 -16.46 12.90
C ASN A 130 8.23 -15.27 11.99
N ASP A 131 6.96 -15.12 11.63
CA ASP A 131 6.49 -13.96 10.87
C ASP A 131 6.56 -12.67 11.68
N VAL A 132 6.24 -12.74 12.97
CA VAL A 132 6.43 -11.62 13.92
C VAL A 132 7.90 -11.23 13.99
N ASP A 133 8.79 -12.21 14.18
CA ASP A 133 10.24 -12.01 14.29
C ASP A 133 10.83 -11.37 13.04
N ASN A 134 10.53 -11.93 11.88
CA ASN A 134 10.96 -11.39 10.59
C ASN A 134 10.48 -9.93 10.40
N HIS A 135 9.24 -9.64 10.83
CA HIS A 135 8.68 -8.29 10.72
C HIS A 135 9.30 -7.32 11.74
N LEU A 136 9.60 -7.78 12.95
CA LEU A 136 10.33 -7.01 13.98
C LEU A 136 11.75 -6.69 13.52
N GLU A 137 12.49 -7.66 13.00
CA GLU A 137 13.82 -7.45 12.43
C GLU A 137 13.76 -6.44 11.29
N THR A 138 12.80 -6.59 10.38
CA THR A 138 12.56 -5.63 9.29
C THR A 138 12.26 -4.23 9.83
N TYR A 139 11.41 -4.13 10.86
CA TYR A 139 11.07 -2.87 11.51
C TYR A 139 12.30 -2.22 12.13
N HIS A 140 13.09 -2.96 12.91
CA HIS A 140 14.30 -2.45 13.54
C HIS A 140 15.36 -2.08 12.50
N TYR A 141 15.55 -2.88 11.45
CA TYR A 141 16.46 -2.60 10.36
C TYR A 141 16.14 -1.25 9.70
N TYR A 142 14.88 -1.05 9.31
CA TYR A 142 14.48 0.17 8.59
C TYR A 142 14.38 1.40 9.51
N ASN A 143 14.07 1.23 10.79
CA ASN A 143 14.00 2.34 11.75
C ASN A 143 15.33 2.62 12.45
N SER A 144 16.37 1.82 12.21
CA SER A 144 17.73 2.14 12.66
C SER A 144 18.30 3.31 11.84
N PRO A 145 19.06 4.23 12.48
CA PRO A 145 19.88 5.21 11.76
C PRO A 145 20.85 4.51 10.80
N VAL A 146 21.19 5.15 9.68
CA VAL A 146 22.33 4.69 8.89
C VAL A 146 23.60 4.75 9.75
N SER A 147 24.43 3.72 9.64
CA SER A 147 25.64 3.53 10.44
C SER A 147 26.80 3.03 9.57
N GLY A 148 28.01 3.01 10.15
CA GLY A 148 29.22 2.51 9.49
C GLY A 148 29.57 3.24 8.18
N GLU A 149 29.95 2.46 7.18
CA GLU A 149 30.40 2.94 5.87
C GLU A 149 29.32 3.76 5.15
N GLU A 150 28.05 3.35 5.22
CA GLU A 150 26.95 4.07 4.56
C GLU A 150 26.78 5.49 5.14
N LYS A 151 26.88 5.63 6.48
CA LYS A 151 26.85 6.92 7.16
C LYS A 151 28.05 7.78 6.73
N ASN A 152 29.25 7.20 6.75
CA ASN A 152 30.48 7.90 6.37
C ASN A 152 30.41 8.40 4.92
N ASN A 153 29.91 7.58 4.00
CA ASN A 153 29.74 7.97 2.59
C ASN A 153 28.83 9.19 2.45
N TYR A 154 27.68 9.21 3.12
CA TYR A 154 26.80 10.38 3.09
C TYR A 154 27.45 11.63 3.72
N GLN A 155 28.26 11.47 4.77
CA GLN A 155 28.97 12.58 5.40
C GLN A 155 30.06 13.15 4.50
N VAL A 156 30.93 12.30 3.95
CA VAL A 156 32.04 12.71 3.08
C VAL A 156 31.50 13.39 1.82
N ILE A 157 30.49 12.80 1.17
CA ILE A 157 29.84 13.40 0.00
C ILE A 157 29.19 14.74 0.39
N GLY A 158 28.48 14.79 1.51
CA GLY A 158 27.79 15.98 1.98
C GLY A 158 28.73 17.15 2.27
N VAL A 159 29.78 16.92 3.07
CA VAL A 159 30.81 17.91 3.40
C VAL A 159 31.56 18.34 2.14
N GLY A 160 31.98 17.38 1.31
CA GLY A 160 32.72 17.66 0.07
C GLY A 160 31.95 18.57 -0.88
N LEU A 161 30.66 18.34 -1.07
CA LEU A 161 29.80 19.18 -1.90
C LEU A 161 29.62 20.59 -1.33
N ILE A 162 29.45 20.72 -0.01
CA ILE A 162 29.34 22.03 0.63
C ILE A 162 30.63 22.82 0.46
N LEU A 163 31.79 22.21 0.74
CA LEU A 163 33.08 22.85 0.58
C LEU A 163 33.35 23.24 -0.88
N ALA A 164 33.05 22.36 -1.83
CA ALA A 164 33.17 22.67 -3.26
C ALA A 164 32.24 23.82 -3.67
N GLY A 165 30.99 23.82 -3.20
CA GLY A 165 30.03 24.89 -3.45
C GLY A 165 30.49 26.23 -2.89
N LEU A 166 30.99 26.27 -1.64
CA LEU A 166 31.53 27.48 -1.03
C LEU A 166 32.80 27.98 -1.75
N GLY A 167 33.69 27.07 -2.17
CA GLY A 167 34.87 27.42 -2.96
C GLY A 167 34.50 28.05 -4.31
N LEU A 168 33.55 27.44 -5.03
CA LEU A 168 33.02 27.99 -6.28
C LEU A 168 32.30 29.33 -6.04
N PHE A 169 31.57 29.46 -4.93
CA PHE A 169 30.91 30.72 -4.56
C PHE A 169 31.93 31.84 -4.40
N TYR A 170 33.00 31.59 -3.65
CA TYR A 170 34.09 32.54 -3.43
C TYR A 170 34.78 32.95 -4.75
N LEU A 171 35.11 31.97 -5.61
CA LEU A 171 35.73 32.23 -6.92
C LEU A 171 34.79 32.96 -7.90
N SER A 172 33.48 32.78 -7.76
CA SER A 172 32.48 33.42 -8.62
C SER A 172 32.09 34.84 -8.20
N TYR A 173 32.69 35.36 -7.13
CA TYR A 173 32.31 36.66 -6.55
C TYR A 173 32.56 37.82 -7.53
N ASP A 174 33.68 37.79 -8.25
CA ASP A 174 34.10 38.84 -9.20
C ASP A 174 33.58 38.65 -10.64
N MET A 175 32.88 37.55 -10.92
CA MET A 175 32.36 37.27 -12.27
C MET A 175 30.84 37.51 -12.33
N ASP A 176 30.35 38.31 -13.29
CA ASP A 176 28.92 38.58 -13.50
C ASP A 176 28.18 37.37 -14.13
N VAL A 177 28.12 36.26 -13.40
CA VAL A 177 27.55 34.99 -13.87
C VAL A 177 26.40 34.57 -12.96
N ARG A 178 25.29 35.29 -13.03
CA ARG A 178 24.06 34.99 -12.26
C ARG A 178 23.56 33.55 -12.47
N LYS A 179 23.75 32.99 -13.68
CA LYS A 179 23.40 31.59 -13.99
C LYS A 179 24.28 30.56 -13.25
N PHE A 180 25.52 30.92 -12.89
CA PHE A 180 26.44 30.03 -12.17
C PHE A 180 26.11 29.95 -10.67
N ARG A 181 25.64 31.07 -10.08
CA ARG A 181 25.23 31.12 -8.67
C ARG A 181 24.07 30.16 -8.36
N ALA A 182 23.12 30.01 -9.28
CA ALA A 182 22.04 29.04 -9.14
C ALA A 182 22.56 27.59 -9.06
N LEU A 183 23.52 27.22 -9.90
CA LEU A 183 24.15 25.90 -9.89
C LEU A 183 24.92 25.65 -8.57
N ILE A 184 25.65 26.65 -8.08
CA ILE A 184 26.37 26.58 -6.81
C ILE A 184 25.41 26.34 -5.63
N ILE A 185 24.29 27.07 -5.59
CA ILE A 185 23.25 26.87 -4.57
C ILE A 185 22.69 25.44 -4.63
N VAL A 186 22.45 24.90 -5.83
CA VAL A 186 21.98 23.51 -6.00
C VAL A 186 23.00 22.50 -5.45
N ILE A 187 24.30 22.72 -5.68
CA ILE A 187 25.37 21.86 -5.14
C ILE A 187 25.35 21.87 -3.61
N ILE A 188 25.25 23.05 -3.00
CA ILE A 188 25.20 23.20 -1.53
C ILE A 188 23.95 22.52 -0.97
N ILE A 189 22.78 22.73 -1.58
CA ILE A 189 21.53 22.06 -1.18
C ILE A 189 21.68 20.53 -1.26
N PHE A 190 22.34 20.03 -2.31
CA PHE A 190 22.59 18.59 -2.46
C PHE A 190 23.56 18.07 -1.38
N GLY A 191 24.56 18.85 -1.00
CA GLY A 191 25.46 18.56 0.12
C GLY A 191 24.72 18.47 1.46
N ILE A 192 23.91 19.49 1.79
CA ILE A 192 23.05 19.51 2.99
C ILE A 192 22.12 18.30 3.01
N ARG A 193 21.52 17.96 1.87
CA ARG A 193 20.63 16.79 1.75
C ARG A 193 21.35 15.48 2.08
N ASN A 194 22.61 15.31 1.66
CA ASN A 194 23.39 14.13 2.01
C ASN A 194 23.72 14.10 3.51
N LEU A 195 24.02 15.24 4.14
CA LEU A 195 24.20 15.31 5.59
C LEU A 195 22.92 14.94 6.35
N ILE A 196 21.75 15.39 5.88
CA ILE A 196 20.46 14.97 6.46
C ILE A 196 20.28 13.45 6.33
N LYS A 197 20.61 12.86 5.17
CA LYS A 197 20.57 11.40 4.99
C LYS A 197 21.47 10.66 5.99
N SER A 198 22.68 11.17 6.27
CA SER A 198 23.61 10.54 7.23
C SER A 198 23.09 10.44 8.66
N ARG A 199 22.07 11.23 9.02
CA ARG A 199 21.42 11.24 10.33
C ARG A 199 20.01 10.62 10.31
N SER A 200 19.54 10.24 9.13
CA SER A 200 18.19 9.73 8.92
C SER A 200 18.14 8.21 9.12
N THR A 201 16.96 7.68 9.40
CA THR A 201 16.74 6.24 9.38
C THR A 201 16.74 5.71 7.95
N LYS A 202 17.03 4.42 7.76
CA LYS A 202 16.99 3.78 6.44
C LYS A 202 15.60 3.93 5.78
N ALA A 203 14.52 3.90 6.57
CA ALA A 203 13.16 4.14 6.09
C ALA A 203 12.97 5.56 5.55
N ALA A 204 13.50 6.58 6.26
CA ALA A 204 13.41 7.96 5.83
C ALA A 204 14.17 8.18 4.51
N ILE A 205 15.36 7.59 4.36
CA ILE A 205 16.14 7.65 3.11
C ILE A 205 15.38 6.98 1.96
N LYS A 206 14.77 5.81 2.19
CA LYS A 206 13.94 5.12 1.19
C LYS A 206 12.79 6.00 0.71
N ARG A 207 12.03 6.61 1.64
CA ARG A 207 10.95 7.56 1.30
C ARG A 207 11.45 8.76 0.50
N MET A 208 12.60 9.33 0.87
CA MET A 208 13.22 10.43 0.11
C MET A 208 13.58 10.03 -1.33
N ASN A 209 14.01 8.80 -1.55
CA ASN A 209 14.34 8.28 -2.88
C ASN A 209 13.08 7.96 -3.69
N ASP A 210 12.04 7.41 -3.06
CA ASP A 210 10.76 7.10 -3.73
C ASP A 210 10.03 8.36 -4.16
N ASN A 211 10.00 9.40 -3.32
CA ASN A 211 9.45 10.71 -3.69
C ASN A 211 10.19 11.32 -4.88
N LYS A 212 11.52 11.18 -4.93
CA LYS A 212 12.31 11.60 -6.10
C LYS A 212 11.86 10.85 -7.36
N LYS A 213 11.73 9.53 -7.31
CA LYS A 213 11.27 8.73 -8.47
C LYS A 213 9.88 9.13 -8.96
N ARG A 214 8.94 9.41 -8.06
CA ARG A 214 7.58 9.87 -8.42
C ARG A 214 7.61 11.22 -9.14
N PHE A 215 8.32 12.19 -8.58
CA PHE A 215 8.47 13.52 -9.18
C PHE A 215 9.03 13.45 -10.61
N TRP A 216 10.04 12.60 -10.85
CA TRP A 216 10.58 12.42 -12.21
C TRP A 216 9.61 11.74 -13.18
N LYS A 217 8.79 10.80 -12.70
CA LYS A 217 7.77 10.16 -13.53
C LYS A 217 6.67 11.15 -13.93
N GLU A 218 6.22 11.98 -12.99
CA GLU A 218 5.17 12.97 -13.23
C GLU A 218 5.62 14.06 -14.21
N ASN A 219 6.90 14.48 -14.16
CA ASN A 219 7.42 15.54 -15.04
C ASN A 219 7.94 15.08 -16.41
N ASN A 220 8.09 13.76 -16.64
CA ASN A 220 8.56 13.21 -17.91
C ASN A 220 7.45 12.48 -18.70
N GLN A 221 6.19 12.55 -18.24
CA GLN A 221 5.01 11.98 -18.92
C GLN A 221 4.09 13.05 -19.53
N GLY A 222 4.54 14.31 -19.59
CA GLY A 222 3.93 15.40 -20.34
C GLY A 222 4.81 15.83 -21.50
#